data_AF-A0A6L4A8X2-F1
#
_entry.id   AF-A0A6L4A8X2-F1
#
_cell.length_a   1.000
_cell.length_b   1.000
_cell.length_c   1.000
_cell.angle_alpha   90.00
_cell.angle_beta   90.00
_cell.angle_gamma   90.00
#
_symmetry.space_group_name_H-M   'P 1'
#
loop_
_entity.id
_entity.type
_entity.pdbx_description
1 polymer ?
#
loop_
_entity_poly.entity_id
_entity_poly.type
_entity_poly.pdbx_seq_one_letter_code
_entity_poly.pdbx_strand_id
1 'polypeptide(L)'
;MITQFQWGGDKATWMNDYRGQVVNAWSGQHYFTAKRFPDLRANVRLAVNVHENAQPGDHTQADIIKVPDNIDLGATVFRGRADRANDQRLRMGSSGLNGSPTNFLHYSMRFTSGKSDVASAVGTEHSTDPGPAYLNKFIADFAAGYADAGAPISVVGHSSAIGDPTKNQTLSEERATNVASYIRSNGLTGSNTRVTSHGEGQTGATRDRAWQRVDIVVGSGEKQKTAAHEFGHMIGLDDEYSSPAAGFYPGAGTPLAAGTATRHDTMAQNMGGGVRGAVAENSDNIMSVGNTVRPQHYATFHNALQTVTGEQWEYGGAVVRPVPLPATGGPNANGLPPGTAIA
;
A
#
# COMPACT_ATOMS: atom_id res chain seq x y z
N MET A 1 -16.96 -28.66 2.59
CA MET A 1 -17.24 -27.21 2.43
C MET A 1 -17.14 -26.44 3.74
N ILE A 2 -17.73 -26.89 4.87
CA ILE A 2 -17.68 -26.16 6.16
C ILE A 2 -16.25 -26.06 6.74
N THR A 3 -15.38 -27.04 6.48
CA THR A 3 -14.01 -27.09 7.03
C THR A 3 -13.11 -25.93 6.60
N GLN A 4 -13.40 -25.23 5.51
CA GLN A 4 -12.62 -24.08 5.03
C GLN A 4 -12.93 -22.77 5.78
N PHE A 5 -13.99 -22.75 6.60
CA PHE A 5 -14.41 -21.62 7.43
C PHE A 5 -14.12 -21.84 8.92
N GLN A 6 -13.39 -22.90 9.25
CA GLN A 6 -13.04 -23.25 10.62
C GLN A 6 -11.53 -23.31 10.75
N TRP A 7 -11.02 -22.73 11.83
CA TRP A 7 -9.62 -22.86 12.20
C TRP A 7 -9.28 -24.33 12.49
N GLY A 8 -8.22 -24.83 11.86
CA GLY A 8 -7.62 -26.11 12.16
C GLY A 8 -6.19 -25.92 12.68
N GLY A 9 -5.29 -26.82 12.31
CA GLY A 9 -3.86 -26.70 12.62
C GLY A 9 -3.15 -25.52 11.93
N ASP A 10 -3.84 -24.82 11.04
CA ASP A 10 -3.33 -23.68 10.26
C ASP A 10 -3.38 -22.34 11.01
N LYS A 11 -4.08 -22.27 12.16
CA LYS A 11 -4.21 -21.02 12.94
C LYS A 11 -2.86 -20.49 13.44
N ALA A 12 -2.00 -21.37 13.95
CA ALA A 12 -0.67 -20.98 14.41
C ALA A 12 0.22 -20.47 13.27
N THR A 13 0.14 -21.10 12.10
CA THR A 13 0.81 -20.63 10.89
C THR A 13 0.31 -19.25 10.50
N TRP A 14 -1.02 -19.05 10.47
CA TRP A 14 -1.62 -17.76 10.14
C TRP A 14 -1.16 -16.65 11.09
N MET A 15 -1.09 -16.90 12.41
CA MET A 15 -0.61 -15.90 13.38
C MET A 15 0.87 -15.55 13.15
N ASN A 16 1.70 -16.54 12.80
CA ASN A 16 3.11 -16.33 12.45
C ASN A 16 3.26 -15.55 11.14
N ASP A 17 2.43 -15.84 10.14
CA ASP A 17 2.42 -15.14 8.85
C ASP A 17 1.97 -13.69 9.00
N TYR A 18 0.93 -13.42 9.81
CA TYR A 18 0.52 -12.06 10.17
C TYR A 18 1.67 -11.30 10.82
N ARG A 19 2.31 -11.89 11.83
CA ARG A 19 3.47 -11.30 12.51
C ARG A 19 4.58 -10.99 11.52
N GLY A 20 4.93 -11.95 10.66
CA GLY A 20 5.97 -11.79 9.65
C GLY A 20 5.65 -10.67 8.66
N GLN A 21 4.42 -10.63 8.15
CA GLN A 21 3.97 -9.62 7.20
C GLN A 21 4.04 -8.20 7.80
N VAL A 22 3.55 -8.01 9.02
CA VAL A 22 3.59 -6.72 9.72
C VAL A 22 5.04 -6.29 9.97
N VAL A 23 5.88 -7.19 10.52
CA VAL A 23 7.29 -6.87 10.79
C VAL A 23 8.03 -6.54 9.49
N ASN A 24 7.81 -7.30 8.42
CA ASN A 24 8.46 -7.07 7.12
C ASN A 24 8.05 -5.73 6.50
N ALA A 25 6.79 -5.34 6.62
CA ALA A 25 6.31 -4.06 6.11
C ALA A 25 6.85 -2.89 6.94
N TRP A 26 6.72 -2.96 8.27
CA TRP A 26 6.87 -1.78 9.14
C TRP A 26 8.23 -1.64 9.80
N SER A 27 8.97 -2.73 10.03
CA SER A 27 10.22 -2.69 10.81
C SER A 27 11.38 -2.19 9.96
N GLY A 28 12.15 -1.23 10.48
CA GLY A 28 13.44 -0.84 9.93
C GLY A 28 13.41 -0.20 8.55
N GLN A 29 12.32 0.45 8.16
CA GLN A 29 12.18 1.17 6.88
C GLN A 29 12.81 2.56 6.95
N HIS A 30 12.68 3.23 8.09
CA HIS A 30 13.19 4.58 8.31
C HIS A 30 13.90 4.73 9.67
N TYR A 31 14.70 5.80 9.77
CA TYR A 31 15.41 6.15 11.01
C TYR A 31 15.26 7.64 11.34
N PHE A 32 15.55 7.97 12.60
CA PHE A 32 15.57 9.33 13.12
C PHE A 32 16.98 9.75 13.51
N THR A 33 17.24 11.05 13.52
CA THR A 33 18.49 11.65 14.01
C THR A 33 18.17 12.62 15.14
N ALA A 34 18.98 12.64 16.19
CA ALA A 34 18.82 13.59 17.28
C ALA A 34 19.38 14.95 16.86
N LYS A 35 18.62 16.03 17.03
CA LYS A 35 19.06 17.39 16.65
C LYS A 35 20.28 17.84 17.44
N ARG A 36 20.34 17.50 18.74
CA ARG A 36 21.47 17.84 19.62
C ARG A 36 22.70 16.98 19.37
N PHE A 37 22.50 15.74 18.90
CA PHE A 37 23.57 14.78 18.65
C PHE A 37 23.38 14.18 17.25
N PRO A 38 23.80 14.88 16.17
CA PRO A 38 23.49 14.45 14.80
C PRO A 38 24.04 13.07 14.42
N ASP A 39 25.09 12.62 15.10
CA ASP A 39 25.66 11.28 14.93
C ASP A 39 24.81 10.17 15.60
N LEU A 40 23.92 10.54 16.51
CA LEU A 40 23.01 9.61 17.17
C LEU A 40 21.79 9.34 16.29
N ARG A 41 21.61 8.06 15.95
CA ARG A 41 20.51 7.58 15.11
C ARG A 41 19.63 6.60 15.87
N ALA A 42 18.32 6.65 15.60
CA ALA A 42 17.35 5.69 16.11
C ALA A 42 16.64 4.99 14.96
N ASN A 43 16.81 3.67 14.87
CA ASN A 43 16.07 2.83 13.93
C ASN A 43 14.82 2.29 14.60
N VAL A 44 13.69 2.27 13.89
CA VAL A 44 12.49 1.56 14.39
C VAL A 44 12.67 0.08 14.14
N ARG A 45 12.52 -0.73 15.19
CA ARG A 45 12.48 -2.19 15.09
C ARG A 45 11.23 -2.69 15.78
N LEU A 46 10.36 -3.33 15.01
CA LEU A 46 9.07 -3.79 15.49
C LEU A 46 9.17 -5.23 16.03
N ALA A 47 8.69 -5.42 17.26
CA ALA A 47 8.44 -6.72 17.85
C ALA A 47 6.93 -6.88 18.05
N VAL A 48 6.31 -7.74 17.24
CA VAL A 48 4.88 -8.04 17.35
C VAL A 48 4.71 -9.39 18.05
N ASN A 49 3.88 -9.41 19.10
CA ASN A 49 3.41 -10.63 19.73
C ASN A 49 1.96 -10.88 19.28
N VAL A 50 1.68 -12.09 18.79
CA VAL A 50 0.35 -12.52 18.36
C VAL A 50 0.07 -13.83 19.09
N HIS A 51 -1.04 -13.87 19.80
CA HIS A 51 -1.43 -15.06 20.54
C HIS A 51 -2.95 -15.21 20.55
N GLU A 52 -3.37 -16.43 20.87
CA GLU A 52 -4.77 -16.70 21.15
C GLU A 52 -5.15 -16.18 22.53
N ASN A 53 -6.45 -15.92 22.69
CA ASN A 53 -7.08 -15.46 23.92
C ASN A 53 -6.55 -14.10 24.36
N ALA A 54 -7.41 -13.08 24.27
CA ALA A 54 -7.09 -11.74 24.72
C ALA A 54 -6.56 -11.75 26.16
N GLN A 55 -5.44 -11.09 26.39
CA GLN A 55 -4.80 -10.93 27.68
C GLN A 55 -4.86 -9.47 28.15
N PRO A 56 -4.79 -9.22 29.47
CA PRO A 56 -4.61 -7.87 30.00
C PRO A 56 -3.31 -7.26 29.46
N GLY A 57 -3.41 -6.06 28.87
CA GLY A 57 -2.26 -5.34 28.32
C GLY A 57 -2.04 -5.51 26.82
N ASP A 58 -2.83 -6.36 26.15
CA ASP A 58 -2.82 -6.44 24.69
C ASP A 58 -3.18 -5.10 24.07
N HIS A 59 -2.38 -4.62 23.13
CA HIS A 59 -2.63 -3.37 22.41
C HIS A 59 -3.95 -3.42 21.62
N THR A 60 -4.26 -4.58 21.04
CA THR A 60 -5.45 -4.77 20.20
C THR A 60 -5.99 -6.19 20.38
N GLN A 61 -7.31 -6.29 20.59
CA GLN A 61 -8.02 -7.57 20.56
C GLN A 61 -8.49 -7.86 19.14
N ALA A 62 -8.24 -9.07 18.62
CA ALA A 62 -8.51 -9.40 17.23
C ALA A 62 -9.55 -10.52 17.06
N ASP A 63 -10.63 -10.23 16.33
CA ASP A 63 -11.63 -11.18 15.86
C ASP A 63 -11.31 -11.59 14.41
N ILE A 64 -10.55 -12.67 14.26
CA ILE A 64 -10.14 -13.19 12.95
C ILE A 64 -11.04 -14.34 12.50
N ILE A 65 -11.77 -14.11 11.40
CA ILE A 65 -12.72 -15.06 10.83
C ILE A 65 -12.01 -15.89 9.77
N LYS A 66 -11.90 -17.22 9.96
CA LYS A 66 -11.35 -18.10 8.93
C LYS A 66 -12.25 -18.09 7.70
N VAL A 67 -11.64 -17.84 6.55
CA VAL A 67 -12.29 -17.92 5.24
C VAL A 67 -11.36 -18.58 4.21
N PRO A 68 -11.91 -19.11 3.10
CA PRO A 68 -11.15 -19.42 1.89
C PRO A 68 -10.35 -18.21 1.38
N ASP A 69 -9.21 -18.45 0.73
CA ASP A 69 -8.30 -17.38 0.25
C ASP A 69 -8.92 -16.45 -0.79
N ASN A 70 -9.96 -16.92 -1.49
CA ASN A 70 -10.70 -16.17 -2.50
C ASN A 70 -11.93 -15.40 -1.96
N ILE A 71 -12.16 -15.43 -0.65
CA ILE A 71 -13.24 -14.68 0.01
C ILE A 71 -12.61 -13.55 0.81
N ASP A 72 -13.06 -12.33 0.56
CA ASP A 72 -12.67 -11.15 1.33
C ASP A 72 -13.85 -10.67 2.17
N LEU A 73 -13.64 -10.60 3.50
CA LEU A 73 -14.62 -10.04 4.44
C LEU A 73 -14.29 -8.59 4.83
N GLY A 74 -13.23 -8.03 4.26
CA GLY A 74 -12.64 -6.77 4.69
C GLY A 74 -11.84 -6.91 5.98
N ALA A 75 -11.28 -5.78 6.38
CA ALA A 75 -10.59 -5.60 7.63
C ALA A 75 -10.97 -4.22 8.20
N THR A 76 -10.99 -4.10 9.53
CA THR A 76 -11.25 -2.82 10.20
C THR A 76 -10.67 -2.85 11.60
N VAL A 77 -9.89 -1.82 11.93
CA VAL A 77 -9.53 -1.48 13.32
C VAL A 77 -10.50 -0.46 13.90
N PHE A 78 -11.22 -0.88 14.93
CA PHE A 78 -12.04 -0.02 15.76
C PHE A 78 -11.15 0.72 16.75
N ARG A 79 -11.22 2.05 16.70
CA ARG A 79 -10.46 2.92 17.61
C ARG A 79 -10.87 2.67 19.06
N GLY A 80 -9.85 2.55 19.90
CA GLY A 80 -9.96 2.56 21.34
C GLY A 80 -10.25 3.96 21.90
N ARG A 81 -10.26 4.10 23.22
CA ARG A 81 -10.34 5.42 23.86
C ARG A 81 -9.00 6.14 23.76
N ALA A 82 -9.02 7.47 23.63
CA ALA A 82 -7.79 8.25 23.51
C ALA A 82 -6.89 8.19 24.75
N ASP A 83 -7.44 7.83 25.92
CA ASP A 83 -6.73 7.67 27.20
C ASP A 83 -6.33 6.21 27.49
N ARG A 84 -6.55 5.28 26.54
CA ARG A 84 -6.25 3.85 26.71
C ARG A 84 -5.55 3.29 25.47
N ALA A 85 -4.38 2.71 25.68
CA ALA A 85 -3.61 2.11 24.59
C ALA A 85 -4.04 0.66 24.25
N ASN A 86 -4.84 0.02 25.10
CA ASN A 86 -5.06 -1.44 25.09
C ASN A 86 -6.53 -1.85 24.88
N ASP A 87 -7.35 -0.99 24.29
CA ASP A 87 -8.78 -1.25 24.05
C ASP A 87 -9.20 -1.14 22.57
N GLN A 88 -8.22 -1.15 21.66
CA GLN A 88 -8.49 -1.25 20.23
C GLN A 88 -8.99 -2.65 19.86
N ARG A 89 -9.76 -2.75 18.77
CA ARG A 89 -10.23 -4.03 18.24
C ARG A 89 -9.98 -4.15 16.75
N LEU A 90 -9.46 -5.28 16.30
CA LEU A 90 -9.36 -5.64 14.88
C LEU A 90 -10.45 -6.65 14.55
N ARG A 91 -11.17 -6.46 13.44
CA ARG A 91 -11.99 -7.51 12.82
C ARG A 91 -11.53 -7.71 11.39
N MET A 92 -11.22 -8.95 11.01
CA MET A 92 -10.66 -9.25 9.69
C MET A 92 -10.93 -10.70 9.26
N GLY A 93 -11.10 -10.92 7.96
CA GLY A 93 -11.07 -12.27 7.38
C GLY A 93 -9.63 -12.79 7.27
N SER A 94 -9.40 -14.10 7.46
CA SER A 94 -8.04 -14.68 7.40
C SER A 94 -7.30 -14.44 6.08
N SER A 95 -8.05 -14.20 4.99
CA SER A 95 -7.53 -13.83 3.67
C SER A 95 -6.90 -12.44 3.61
N GLY A 96 -7.01 -11.61 4.66
CA GLY A 96 -6.37 -10.28 4.72
C GLY A 96 -4.84 -10.30 4.70
N LEU A 97 -4.22 -11.48 4.86
CA LEU A 97 -2.78 -11.67 4.61
C LEU A 97 -2.45 -11.72 3.11
N ASN A 98 -3.43 -12.04 2.27
CA ASN A 98 -3.28 -12.08 0.83
C ASN A 98 -3.42 -10.66 0.26
N GLY A 99 -3.06 -10.50 -1.01
CA GLY A 99 -3.39 -9.26 -1.72
C GLY A 99 -4.90 -9.12 -1.87
N SER A 100 -5.43 -7.90 -1.67
CA SER A 100 -6.85 -7.58 -1.88
C SER A 100 -7.36 -8.14 -3.22
N PRO A 101 -8.61 -8.64 -3.28
CA PRO A 101 -9.17 -9.14 -4.52
C PRO A 101 -9.08 -8.11 -5.66
N THR A 102 -9.30 -6.84 -5.32
CA THR A 102 -9.19 -5.71 -6.23
C THR A 102 -7.77 -5.14 -6.18
N ASN A 103 -7.11 -5.02 -7.35
CA ASN A 103 -5.85 -4.30 -7.44
C ASN A 103 -6.12 -2.83 -7.75
N PHE A 104 -6.09 -1.96 -6.75
CA PHE A 104 -6.29 -0.53 -6.94
C PHE A 104 -5.06 0.20 -7.54
N LEU A 105 -3.98 -0.50 -7.85
CA LEU A 105 -2.77 0.07 -8.45
C LEU A 105 -2.49 -0.42 -9.88
N HIS A 106 -3.42 -1.18 -10.45
CA HIS A 106 -3.32 -1.67 -11.83
C HIS A 106 -4.64 -1.45 -12.53
N TYR A 107 -4.57 -0.81 -13.69
CA TYR A 107 -5.71 -0.52 -14.54
C TYR A 107 -5.39 -1.00 -15.94
N SER A 108 -6.42 -1.39 -16.69
CA SER A 108 -6.20 -1.92 -18.03
C SER A 108 -7.30 -1.50 -18.99
N MET A 109 -6.90 -1.20 -20.22
CA MET A 109 -7.78 -0.79 -21.30
C MET A 109 -7.46 -1.58 -22.56
N ARG A 110 -8.48 -2.20 -23.18
CA ARG A 110 -8.33 -2.92 -24.44
C ARG A 110 -8.72 -2.04 -25.61
N PHE A 111 -7.88 -2.05 -26.64
CA PHE A 111 -8.05 -1.30 -27.88
C PHE A 111 -8.73 -2.12 -28.97
N THR A 112 -9.39 -1.41 -29.87
CA THR A 112 -9.85 -1.99 -31.13
C THR A 112 -8.64 -2.45 -31.97
N SER A 113 -8.79 -3.54 -32.71
CA SER A 113 -7.69 -4.13 -33.49
C SER A 113 -7.14 -3.11 -34.49
N GLY A 114 -5.82 -2.95 -34.50
CA GLY A 114 -5.13 -1.98 -35.36
C GLY A 114 -5.36 -0.50 -35.01
N LYS A 115 -5.99 -0.19 -33.87
CA LYS A 115 -6.20 1.18 -33.40
C LYS A 115 -5.30 1.52 -32.22
N SER A 116 -4.87 2.78 -32.15
CA SER A 116 -4.09 3.36 -31.05
C SER A 116 -4.76 4.56 -30.40
N ASP A 117 -5.88 5.06 -30.93
CA ASP A 117 -6.61 6.19 -30.36
C ASP A 117 -7.38 5.78 -29.10
N VAL A 118 -7.36 6.64 -28.06
CA VAL A 118 -8.02 6.39 -26.76
C VAL A 118 -9.53 6.19 -26.92
N ALA A 119 -10.16 6.83 -27.91
CA ALA A 119 -11.60 6.69 -28.17
C ALA A 119 -11.98 5.27 -28.64
N SER A 120 -11.06 4.54 -29.27
CA SER A 120 -11.25 3.15 -29.67
C SER A 120 -11.07 2.12 -28.54
N ALA A 121 -10.67 2.57 -27.35
CA ALA A 121 -10.38 1.72 -26.21
C ALA A 121 -11.57 1.63 -25.24
N VAL A 122 -11.59 0.56 -24.47
CA VAL A 122 -12.55 0.31 -23.39
C VAL A 122 -11.83 -0.23 -22.16
N GLY A 123 -12.25 0.18 -20.97
CA GLY A 123 -11.77 -0.40 -19.71
C GLY A 123 -11.98 -1.91 -19.67
N THR A 124 -11.02 -2.63 -19.08
CA THR A 124 -11.12 -4.07 -18.82
C THR A 124 -10.97 -4.43 -17.35
N GLU A 125 -10.59 -3.47 -16.51
CA GLU A 125 -10.51 -3.58 -15.06
C GLU A 125 -11.27 -2.42 -14.42
N HIS A 126 -11.89 -2.63 -13.25
CA HIS A 126 -12.72 -1.67 -12.51
C HIS A 126 -14.03 -1.24 -13.20
N SER A 127 -14.07 -1.10 -14.52
CA SER A 127 -15.28 -0.84 -15.31
C SER A 127 -15.07 -1.19 -16.79
N THR A 128 -16.14 -1.07 -17.58
CA THR A 128 -16.14 -1.21 -19.05
C THR A 128 -16.40 0.12 -19.75
N ASP A 129 -16.02 1.24 -19.14
CA ASP A 129 -16.24 2.56 -19.70
C ASP A 129 -15.41 2.80 -20.98
N PRO A 130 -15.92 3.61 -21.94
CA PRO A 130 -15.14 4.08 -23.07
C PRO A 130 -13.89 4.82 -22.63
N GLY A 131 -12.81 4.74 -23.42
CA GLY A 131 -11.48 5.14 -22.98
C GLY A 131 -11.37 6.54 -22.38
N PRO A 132 -11.94 7.61 -22.97
CA PRO A 132 -11.92 8.93 -22.36
C PRO A 132 -12.61 8.98 -20.98
N ALA A 133 -13.76 8.33 -20.82
CA ALA A 133 -14.47 8.28 -19.55
C ALA A 133 -13.71 7.46 -18.50
N TYR A 134 -13.12 6.35 -18.92
CA TYR A 134 -12.26 5.51 -18.07
C TYR A 134 -11.05 6.29 -17.54
N LEU A 135 -10.32 6.98 -18.43
CA LEU A 135 -9.16 7.77 -18.03
C LEU A 135 -9.53 8.98 -17.18
N ASN A 136 -10.70 9.59 -17.39
CA ASN A 136 -11.16 10.68 -16.52
C ASN A 136 -11.41 10.21 -15.08
N LYS A 137 -11.96 9.00 -14.89
CA LYS A 137 -12.09 8.39 -13.54
C LYS A 137 -10.72 8.11 -12.93
N PHE A 138 -9.80 7.55 -13.70
CA PHE A 138 -8.42 7.33 -13.27
C PHE A 138 -7.74 8.64 -12.83
N ILE A 139 -7.88 9.70 -13.63
CA ILE A 139 -7.32 11.02 -13.33
C ILE A 139 -7.89 11.58 -12.03
N ALA A 140 -9.20 11.42 -11.81
CA ALA A 140 -9.85 11.84 -10.58
C ALA A 140 -9.27 11.08 -9.37
N ASP A 141 -9.17 9.75 -9.45
CA ASP A 141 -8.67 8.92 -8.35
C ASP A 141 -7.21 9.21 -8.00
N PHE A 142 -6.33 9.46 -8.98
CA PHE A 142 -4.87 9.58 -8.74
C PHE A 142 -4.32 11.00 -8.70
N ALA A 143 -5.20 12.00 -8.57
CA ALA A 143 -4.78 13.37 -8.31
C ALA A 143 -3.83 13.40 -7.09
N ALA A 144 -2.61 13.92 -7.28
CA ALA A 144 -1.66 14.04 -6.18
C ALA A 144 -2.13 15.11 -5.19
N GLY A 145 -1.85 14.90 -3.90
CA GLY A 145 -2.14 15.90 -2.87
C GLY A 145 -1.26 17.16 -2.99
N TYR A 146 -0.10 17.05 -3.65
CA TYR A 146 0.78 18.16 -3.97
C TYR A 146 1.15 18.17 -5.46
N ALA A 147 1.32 19.36 -6.03
CA ALA A 147 1.56 19.55 -7.47
C ALA A 147 2.85 18.88 -7.99
N ASP A 148 3.84 18.70 -7.12
CA ASP A 148 5.15 18.11 -7.41
C ASP A 148 5.33 16.71 -6.80
N ALA A 149 4.24 16.06 -6.36
CA ALA A 149 4.26 14.75 -5.70
C ALA A 149 3.42 13.69 -6.44
N GLY A 150 3.19 12.57 -5.75
CA GLY A 150 2.39 11.43 -6.21
C GLY A 150 3.23 10.23 -6.66
N ALA A 151 2.62 9.05 -6.61
CA ALA A 151 3.28 7.80 -7.01
C ALA A 151 3.60 7.75 -8.51
N PRO A 152 4.75 7.21 -8.94
CA PRO A 152 5.04 7.00 -10.36
C PRO A 152 3.91 6.26 -11.10
N ILE A 153 3.69 6.55 -12.37
CA ILE A 153 2.66 5.93 -13.21
C ILE A 153 3.34 5.41 -14.47
N SER A 154 3.37 4.09 -14.64
CA SER A 154 3.88 3.43 -15.83
C SER A 154 2.73 3.05 -16.75
N VAL A 155 2.74 3.57 -17.98
CA VAL A 155 1.79 3.25 -19.04
C VAL A 155 2.44 2.30 -20.03
N VAL A 156 2.00 1.05 -20.06
CA VAL A 156 2.63 -0.02 -20.83
C VAL A 156 1.71 -0.48 -21.94
N GLY A 157 2.15 -0.28 -23.19
CA GLY A 157 1.39 -0.70 -24.35
C GLY A 157 1.73 -2.14 -24.74
N HIS A 158 0.70 -2.88 -25.14
CA HIS A 158 0.82 -4.25 -25.62
C HIS A 158 0.15 -4.42 -27.00
N SER A 159 0.67 -5.36 -27.77
CA SER A 159 0.09 -5.83 -29.03
C SER A 159 0.00 -7.36 -29.08
N SER A 160 -0.78 -7.86 -30.03
CA SER A 160 -1.04 -9.29 -30.21
C SER A 160 0.19 -10.03 -30.77
N ALA A 161 0.26 -11.35 -30.55
CA ALA A 161 1.28 -12.21 -31.15
C ALA A 161 1.14 -12.42 -32.67
N ILE A 162 0.06 -11.92 -33.26
CA ILE A 162 -0.21 -12.01 -34.70
C ILE A 162 0.21 -10.71 -35.38
N GLY A 163 0.82 -10.83 -36.55
CA GLY A 163 1.19 -9.69 -37.39
C GLY A 163 2.70 -9.52 -37.50
N ASP A 164 3.09 -8.38 -38.07
CA ASP A 164 4.50 -8.01 -38.19
C ASP A 164 5.03 -7.51 -36.83
N PRO A 165 6.17 -8.03 -36.32
CA PRO A 165 6.71 -7.63 -35.03
C PRO A 165 7.01 -6.13 -34.91
N THR A 166 7.52 -5.52 -35.99
CA THR A 166 7.83 -4.08 -36.00
C THR A 166 6.54 -3.27 -35.91
N LYS A 167 5.51 -3.63 -36.68
CA LYS A 167 4.18 -3.00 -36.57
C LYS A 167 3.57 -3.18 -35.18
N ASN A 168 3.75 -4.35 -34.57
CA ASN A 168 3.27 -4.61 -33.21
C ASN A 168 3.98 -3.74 -32.17
N GLN A 169 5.30 -3.57 -32.31
CA GLN A 169 6.07 -2.68 -31.48
C GLN A 169 5.57 -1.23 -31.59
N THR A 170 5.52 -0.70 -32.82
CA THR A 170 5.05 0.68 -33.07
C THR A 170 3.63 0.90 -32.54
N LEU A 171 2.69 -0.02 -32.80
CA LEU A 171 1.31 0.11 -32.34
C LEU A 171 1.21 0.12 -30.80
N SER A 172 2.05 -0.67 -30.12
CA SER A 172 2.09 -0.68 -28.66
C SER A 172 2.62 0.63 -28.09
N GLU A 173 3.67 1.20 -28.69
CA GLU A 173 4.25 2.48 -28.30
C GLU A 173 3.28 3.64 -28.52
N GLU A 174 2.58 3.65 -29.65
CA GLU A 174 1.55 4.65 -29.96
C GLU A 174 0.42 4.62 -28.93
N ARG A 175 -0.09 3.43 -28.58
CA ARG A 175 -1.14 3.29 -27.56
C ARG A 175 -0.69 3.83 -26.20
N ALA A 176 0.50 3.43 -25.75
CA ALA A 176 1.04 3.87 -24.47
C ALA A 176 1.23 5.40 -24.46
N THR A 177 1.77 5.94 -25.56
CA THR A 177 2.00 7.38 -25.73
C THR A 177 0.68 8.15 -25.75
N ASN A 178 -0.35 7.65 -26.44
CA ASN A 178 -1.65 8.30 -26.50
C ASN A 178 -2.36 8.31 -25.14
N VAL A 179 -2.31 7.21 -24.39
CA VAL A 179 -2.85 7.15 -23.01
C VAL A 179 -2.09 8.09 -22.08
N ALA A 180 -0.75 8.06 -22.09
CA ALA A 180 0.05 8.95 -21.26
C ALA A 180 -0.16 10.43 -21.63
N SER A 181 -0.28 10.74 -22.91
CA SER A 181 -0.58 12.11 -23.38
C SER A 181 -1.95 12.56 -22.92
N TYR A 182 -2.96 11.69 -23.01
CA TYR A 182 -4.31 11.98 -22.51
C TYR A 182 -4.29 12.29 -21.01
N ILE A 183 -3.60 11.47 -20.20
CA ILE A 183 -3.48 11.68 -18.75
C ILE A 183 -2.84 13.04 -18.45
N ARG A 184 -1.75 13.40 -19.15
CA ARG A 184 -1.06 14.68 -18.96
C ARG A 184 -1.89 15.88 -19.40
N SER A 185 -2.61 15.77 -20.52
CA SER A 185 -3.39 16.88 -21.08
C SER A 185 -4.72 17.13 -20.35
N ASN A 186 -5.22 16.16 -19.59
CA ASN A 186 -6.54 16.21 -18.93
C ASN A 186 -6.45 16.45 -17.42
N GLY A 187 -5.36 17.06 -16.95
CA GLY A 187 -5.33 17.68 -15.62
C GLY A 187 -4.95 16.77 -14.46
N LEU A 188 -4.30 15.63 -14.71
CA LEU A 188 -3.70 14.88 -13.60
C LEU A 188 -2.59 15.70 -12.94
N THR A 189 -2.81 16.09 -11.69
CA THR A 189 -1.84 16.82 -10.86
C THR A 189 -0.52 16.06 -10.75
N GLY A 190 0.59 16.74 -11.06
CA GLY A 190 1.94 16.18 -11.02
C GLY A 190 2.32 15.28 -12.22
N SER A 191 1.45 15.13 -13.22
CA SER A 191 1.63 14.14 -14.31
C SER A 191 2.90 14.30 -15.15
N ASN A 192 3.44 15.51 -15.31
CA ASN A 192 4.61 15.76 -16.15
C ASN A 192 5.86 15.00 -15.70
N THR A 193 6.04 14.81 -14.39
CA THR A 193 7.25 14.18 -13.82
C THR A 193 7.01 12.73 -13.39
N ARG A 194 5.75 12.31 -13.20
CA ARG A 194 5.42 10.96 -12.68
C ARG A 194 4.85 10.00 -13.72
N VAL A 195 4.41 10.44 -14.89
CA VAL A 195 3.88 9.55 -15.94
C VAL A 195 4.98 9.19 -16.92
N THR A 196 5.24 7.90 -17.10
CA THR A 196 6.14 7.35 -18.14
C THR A 196 5.38 6.40 -19.05
N SER A 197 5.81 6.26 -20.31
CA SER A 197 5.16 5.34 -21.26
C SER A 197 6.18 4.55 -22.08
N HIS A 198 5.90 3.29 -22.33
CA HIS A 198 6.67 2.44 -23.26
C HIS A 198 5.78 1.36 -23.89
N GLY A 199 6.22 0.82 -25.03
CA GLY A 199 5.56 -0.30 -25.69
C GLY A 199 6.37 -1.59 -25.54
N GLU A 200 5.70 -2.69 -25.22
CA GLU A 200 6.28 -4.04 -25.11
C GLU A 200 6.12 -4.86 -26.39
N GLY A 201 5.49 -4.28 -27.42
CA GLY A 201 5.19 -4.95 -28.67
C GLY A 201 4.39 -6.23 -28.43
N GLN A 202 4.92 -7.35 -28.91
CA GLN A 202 4.31 -8.68 -28.80
C GLN A 202 4.98 -9.57 -27.73
N THR A 203 5.84 -9.00 -26.88
CA THR A 203 6.55 -9.77 -25.85
C THR A 203 5.55 -10.40 -24.88
N GLY A 204 5.60 -11.73 -24.73
CA GLY A 204 4.66 -12.50 -23.89
C GLY A 204 3.26 -12.66 -24.48
N ALA A 205 2.99 -12.11 -25.67
CA ALA A 205 1.66 -12.08 -26.24
C ALA A 205 1.13 -13.46 -26.61
N THR A 206 -0.17 -13.65 -26.39
CA THR A 206 -0.94 -14.75 -26.97
C THR A 206 -1.62 -14.29 -28.26
N ARG A 207 -2.22 -15.24 -28.98
CA ARG A 207 -2.97 -14.96 -30.22
C ARG A 207 -4.30 -14.25 -30.00
N ASP A 208 -4.82 -14.27 -28.77
CA ASP A 208 -6.08 -13.62 -28.45
C ASP A 208 -5.95 -12.10 -28.39
N ARG A 209 -7.11 -11.43 -28.24
CA ARG A 209 -7.19 -9.97 -28.20
C ARG A 209 -6.92 -9.38 -26.82
N ALA A 210 -6.67 -10.18 -25.77
CA ALA A 210 -6.36 -9.67 -24.43
C ALA A 210 -5.02 -8.95 -24.39
N TRP A 211 -4.12 -9.20 -25.36
CA TRP A 211 -2.86 -8.46 -25.50
C TRP A 211 -2.96 -7.17 -26.31
N GLN A 212 -4.12 -6.84 -26.88
CA GLN A 212 -4.33 -5.55 -27.54
C GLN A 212 -4.73 -4.48 -26.53
N ARG A 213 -3.87 -4.21 -25.55
CA ARG A 213 -4.22 -3.42 -24.37
C ARG A 213 -3.14 -2.42 -23.99
N VAL A 214 -3.50 -1.52 -23.07
CA VAL A 214 -2.57 -0.70 -22.29
C VAL A 214 -2.83 -1.00 -20.83
N ASP A 215 -1.76 -1.30 -20.10
CA ASP A 215 -1.76 -1.42 -18.65
C ASP A 215 -1.24 -0.10 -18.05
N ILE A 216 -1.92 0.41 -17.03
CA ILE A 216 -1.56 1.62 -16.29
C ILE A 216 -1.27 1.19 -14.85
N VAL A 217 0.00 1.25 -14.48
CA VAL A 217 0.51 0.76 -13.20
C VAL A 217 0.92 1.94 -12.32
N VAL A 218 0.36 2.03 -11.13
CA VAL A 218 0.67 3.10 -10.16
C VAL A 218 1.60 2.57 -9.08
N GLY A 219 2.72 3.25 -8.87
CA GLY A 219 3.72 2.92 -7.86
C GLY A 219 4.22 1.48 -8.01
N SER A 220 4.08 0.68 -6.96
CA SER A 220 4.45 -0.74 -6.98
C SER A 220 3.58 -1.62 -7.89
N GLY A 221 2.35 -1.20 -8.21
CA GLY A 221 1.38 -2.04 -8.92
C GLY A 221 0.86 -3.24 -8.12
N GLU A 222 1.28 -3.39 -6.86
CA GLU A 222 0.96 -4.55 -6.04
C GLU A 222 -0.39 -4.38 -5.35
N LYS A 223 -1.15 -5.48 -5.28
CA LYS A 223 -2.36 -5.56 -4.45
C LYS A 223 -2.03 -5.25 -2.99
N GLN A 224 -2.85 -4.42 -2.36
CA GLN A 224 -2.72 -4.08 -0.96
C GLN A 224 -2.84 -5.32 -0.07
N LYS A 225 -1.97 -5.40 0.92
CA LYS A 225 -2.02 -6.37 2.02
C LYS A 225 -2.74 -5.74 3.20
N THR A 226 -4.04 -5.99 3.33
CA THR A 226 -4.90 -5.30 4.30
C THR A 226 -4.44 -5.49 5.74
N ALA A 227 -3.96 -6.68 6.11
CA ALA A 227 -3.42 -6.90 7.45
C ALA A 227 -2.24 -5.97 7.82
N ALA A 228 -1.36 -5.67 6.86
CA ALA A 228 -0.26 -4.73 7.09
C ALA A 228 -0.75 -3.27 7.16
N HIS A 229 -1.78 -2.92 6.39
CA HIS A 229 -2.45 -1.63 6.46
C HIS A 229 -3.14 -1.41 7.81
N GLU A 230 -3.92 -2.38 8.29
CA GLU A 230 -4.62 -2.30 9.58
C GLU A 230 -3.67 -2.11 10.76
N PHE A 231 -2.46 -2.68 10.68
CA PHE A 231 -1.44 -2.43 11.72
C PHE A 231 -1.09 -0.94 11.83
N GLY A 232 -1.14 -0.19 10.72
CA GLY A 232 -0.99 1.26 10.73
C GLY A 232 -2.06 1.96 11.58
N HIS A 233 -3.32 1.53 11.48
CA HIS A 233 -4.38 2.01 12.37
C HIS A 233 -4.14 1.61 13.82
N MET A 234 -3.63 0.40 14.06
CA MET A 234 -3.32 -0.03 15.42
C MET A 234 -2.33 0.93 16.09
N ILE A 235 -1.32 1.38 15.35
CA ILE A 235 -0.32 2.33 15.86
C ILE A 235 -0.76 3.81 15.75
N GLY A 236 -2.00 4.09 15.35
CA GLY A 236 -2.61 5.42 15.42
C GLY A 236 -2.61 6.24 14.12
N LEU A 237 -2.30 5.62 12.98
CA LEU A 237 -2.38 6.27 11.67
C LEU A 237 -3.82 6.25 11.12
N ASP A 238 -4.18 7.29 10.37
CA ASP A 238 -5.45 7.35 9.64
C ASP A 238 -5.29 6.88 8.20
N ASP A 239 -6.43 6.68 7.54
CA ASP A 239 -6.47 6.44 6.11
C ASP A 239 -5.94 7.64 5.31
N GLU A 240 -5.18 7.33 4.26
CA GLU A 240 -4.63 8.27 3.29
C GLU A 240 -5.24 8.09 1.90
N TYR A 241 -6.23 7.23 1.67
CA TYR A 241 -6.87 7.14 0.35
C TYR A 241 -7.86 8.30 0.12
N SER A 242 -8.03 8.68 -1.14
CA SER A 242 -9.01 9.67 -1.59
C SER A 242 -10.12 8.99 -2.37
N SER A 243 -11.39 9.36 -2.16
CA SER A 243 -12.53 8.75 -2.86
C SER A 243 -13.41 9.81 -3.55
N PRO A 244 -12.88 10.45 -4.62
CA PRO A 244 -13.59 11.52 -5.33
C PRO A 244 -14.86 11.01 -6.01
N ALA A 245 -15.89 11.87 -6.08
CA ALA A 245 -17.18 11.53 -6.69
C ALA A 245 -17.07 11.12 -8.18
N ALA A 246 -16.04 11.62 -8.87
CA ALA A 246 -15.79 11.32 -10.28
C ALA A 246 -14.90 10.07 -10.49
N GLY A 247 -14.49 9.38 -9.42
CA GLY A 247 -13.59 8.23 -9.46
C GLY A 247 -14.26 6.89 -9.82
N PHE A 248 -13.50 5.80 -9.73
CA PHE A 248 -14.03 4.44 -9.91
C PHE A 248 -14.83 3.95 -8.69
N TYR A 249 -14.49 4.44 -7.50
CA TYR A 249 -15.08 3.99 -6.23
C TYR A 249 -15.57 5.18 -5.39
N PRO A 250 -16.56 5.94 -5.89
CA PRO A 250 -17.06 7.11 -5.16
C PRO A 250 -17.68 6.66 -3.83
N GLY A 251 -17.25 7.30 -2.72
CA GLY A 251 -17.84 7.05 -1.40
C GLY A 251 -17.32 5.83 -0.64
N ALA A 252 -16.22 5.19 -1.08
CA ALA A 252 -15.50 4.25 -0.23
C ALA A 252 -14.84 5.01 0.94
N GLY A 253 -15.13 4.59 2.18
CA GLY A 253 -14.66 5.27 3.39
C GLY A 253 -15.25 6.67 3.58
N THR A 254 -14.54 7.53 4.33
CA THR A 254 -14.90 8.96 4.45
C THR A 254 -14.35 9.69 3.22
N PRO A 255 -15.19 10.32 2.36
CA PRO A 255 -14.70 10.97 1.16
C PRO A 255 -13.79 12.16 1.49
N LEU A 256 -12.49 11.99 1.25
CA LEU A 256 -11.50 13.05 1.34
C LEU A 256 -11.02 13.43 -0.06
N ALA A 257 -11.00 14.74 -0.34
CA ALA A 257 -10.39 15.25 -1.55
C ALA A 257 -8.87 15.07 -1.50
N ALA A 258 -8.24 14.86 -2.64
CA ALA A 258 -6.78 14.80 -2.72
C ALA A 258 -6.14 16.04 -2.09
N GLY A 259 -5.12 15.84 -1.24
CA GLY A 259 -4.43 16.90 -0.50
C GLY A 259 -5.08 17.28 0.83
N THR A 260 -6.23 16.70 1.18
CA THR A 260 -6.83 16.92 2.51
C THR A 260 -5.93 16.32 3.59
N ALA A 261 -5.54 17.13 4.59
CA ALA A 261 -4.76 16.65 5.73
C ALA A 261 -5.47 15.49 6.45
N THR A 262 -4.75 14.40 6.69
CA THR A 262 -5.24 13.29 7.51
C THR A 262 -5.09 13.62 8.99
N ARG A 263 -5.67 12.82 9.87
CA ARG A 263 -5.58 13.07 11.32
C ARG A 263 -4.16 12.98 11.87
N HIS A 264 -3.25 12.23 11.22
CA HIS A 264 -1.84 12.14 11.60
C HIS A 264 -0.94 13.15 10.87
N ASP A 265 -1.49 14.05 10.05
CA ASP A 265 -0.73 15.04 9.28
C ASP A 265 0.21 15.88 10.16
N THR A 266 -0.32 16.53 11.20
CA THR A 266 0.47 17.35 12.13
C THR A 266 1.61 16.55 12.77
N MET A 267 1.35 15.28 13.12
CA MET A 267 2.38 14.43 13.72
C MET A 267 3.48 14.11 12.70
N ALA A 268 3.10 13.85 11.45
CA ALA A 268 4.05 13.64 10.35
C ALA A 268 4.88 14.90 10.05
N GLN A 269 4.26 16.09 10.02
CA GLN A 269 4.97 17.36 9.82
C GLN A 269 5.96 17.65 10.95
N ASN A 270 5.59 17.33 12.20
CA ASN A 270 6.46 17.50 13.36
C ASN A 270 7.71 16.62 13.33
N MET A 271 7.78 15.62 12.44
CA MET A 271 8.99 14.84 12.22
C MET A 271 10.14 15.67 11.64
N GLY A 272 9.87 16.79 10.96
CA GLY A 272 10.92 17.56 10.28
C GLY A 272 11.67 16.73 9.23
N GLY A 273 12.92 17.08 8.94
CA GLY A 273 13.77 16.29 8.01
C GLY A 273 13.23 16.19 6.58
N GLY A 274 12.37 17.12 6.16
CA GLY A 274 11.76 17.12 4.82
C GLY A 274 10.46 16.32 4.70
N VAL A 275 9.92 15.76 5.79
CA VAL A 275 8.59 15.13 5.79
C VAL A 275 7.52 16.21 5.64
N ARG A 276 6.73 16.13 4.56
CA ARG A 276 5.73 17.15 4.19
C ARG A 276 4.45 17.08 5.01
N GLY A 277 4.16 15.91 5.59
CA GLY A 277 2.89 15.61 6.23
C GLY A 277 2.23 14.38 5.63
N ALA A 278 0.99 14.14 6.04
CA ALA A 278 0.15 13.06 5.57
C ALA A 278 -1.17 13.63 5.06
N VAL A 279 -1.45 13.37 3.78
CA VAL A 279 -2.66 13.86 3.11
C VAL A 279 -3.38 12.71 2.43
N ALA A 280 -4.67 12.87 2.21
CA ALA A 280 -5.44 11.97 1.36
C ALA A 280 -4.91 12.05 -0.08
N GLU A 281 -4.45 10.93 -0.62
CA GLU A 281 -4.12 10.70 -2.02
C GLU A 281 -4.10 9.20 -2.33
N ASN A 282 -4.67 8.78 -3.46
CA ASN A 282 -4.48 7.40 -3.90
C ASN A 282 -3.05 7.21 -4.41
N SER A 283 -2.34 6.29 -3.76
CA SER A 283 -0.95 5.96 -4.10
C SER A 283 -0.62 4.56 -3.61
N ASP A 284 0.59 4.11 -3.91
CA ASP A 284 1.15 2.87 -3.37
C ASP A 284 1.52 2.95 -1.87
N ASN A 285 1.18 4.04 -1.16
CA ASN A 285 1.31 4.13 0.29
C ASN A 285 0.57 2.99 1.01
N ILE A 286 1.17 2.50 2.10
CA ILE A 286 0.56 1.48 2.94
C ILE A 286 -0.75 1.95 3.58
N MET A 287 -0.84 3.24 3.96
CA MET A 287 -2.08 3.85 4.50
C MET A 287 -3.04 4.32 3.40
N SER A 288 -2.69 4.16 2.13
CA SER A 288 -3.56 4.42 0.99
C SER A 288 -4.01 3.09 0.40
N VAL A 289 -3.74 2.81 -0.88
CA VAL A 289 -4.19 1.60 -1.58
C VAL A 289 -3.06 0.63 -1.94
N GLY A 290 -1.86 0.81 -1.37
CA GLY A 290 -0.68 -0.02 -1.65
C GLY A 290 0.00 -0.59 -0.41
N ASN A 291 1.31 -0.84 -0.53
CA ASN A 291 2.12 -1.57 0.45
C ASN A 291 3.38 -0.80 0.90
N THR A 292 3.63 0.39 0.36
CA THR A 292 4.85 1.15 0.61
C THR A 292 4.75 1.95 1.89
N VAL A 293 5.61 1.65 2.87
CA VAL A 293 5.77 2.49 4.05
C VAL A 293 6.65 3.69 3.68
N ARG A 294 6.09 4.89 3.80
CA ARG A 294 6.73 6.18 3.52
C ARG A 294 7.02 6.93 4.83
N PRO A 295 7.86 8.00 4.78
CA PRO A 295 8.33 8.69 5.98
C PRO A 295 7.22 9.12 6.94
N GLN A 296 6.09 9.64 6.43
CA GLN A 296 4.98 10.11 7.25
C GLN A 296 4.31 9.01 8.08
N HIS A 297 4.44 7.73 7.68
CA HIS A 297 3.87 6.61 8.42
C HIS A 297 4.68 6.26 9.68
N TYR A 298 5.83 6.89 9.87
CA TYR A 298 6.66 6.73 11.07
C TYR A 298 6.40 7.79 12.15
N ALA A 299 5.39 8.65 11.95
CA ALA A 299 5.05 9.76 12.83
C ALA A 299 4.80 9.34 14.28
N THR A 300 4.14 8.20 14.51
CA THR A 300 3.80 7.72 15.85
C THR A 300 5.04 7.17 16.57
N PHE A 301 5.94 6.51 15.86
CA PHE A 301 7.24 6.10 16.40
C PHE A 301 8.13 7.30 16.74
N HIS A 302 8.15 8.33 15.89
CA HIS A 302 8.87 9.58 16.14
C HIS A 302 8.36 10.26 17.41
N ASN A 303 7.04 10.40 17.53
CA ASN A 303 6.41 11.01 18.70
C ASN A 303 6.72 10.23 20.00
N ALA A 304 6.64 8.90 19.95
CA ALA A 304 6.99 8.04 21.08
C ALA A 304 8.47 8.18 21.47
N LEU A 305 9.37 8.22 20.49
CA LEU A 305 10.81 8.39 20.73
C LEU A 305 11.12 9.72 21.40
N GLN A 306 10.54 10.82 20.92
CA GLN A 306 10.68 12.13 21.56
C GLN A 306 10.15 12.11 23.00
N THR A 307 8.98 11.50 23.22
CA THR A 307 8.36 11.41 24.55
C THR A 307 9.22 10.63 25.54
N VAL A 308 9.75 9.48 25.13
CA VAL A 308 10.53 8.60 26.02
C VAL A 308 11.93 9.16 26.31
N THR A 309 12.55 9.83 25.33
CA THR A 309 13.92 10.34 25.48
C THR A 309 14.00 11.76 26.04
N GLY A 310 12.94 12.56 25.89
CA GLY A 310 12.97 13.99 26.16
C GLY A 310 13.84 14.78 25.17
N GLU A 311 14.32 14.14 24.09
CA GLU A 311 15.17 14.75 23.07
C GLU A 311 14.36 15.17 21.84
N GLN A 312 14.87 16.18 21.12
CA GLN A 312 14.32 16.53 19.81
C GLN A 312 14.94 15.65 18.72
N TRP A 313 14.09 14.83 18.11
CA TRP A 313 14.43 14.00 16.96
C TRP A 313 13.84 14.58 15.69
N GLU A 314 14.46 14.27 14.55
CA GLU A 314 13.91 14.51 13.23
C GLU A 314 14.07 13.30 12.31
N TYR A 315 13.27 13.26 11.23
CA TYR A 315 13.40 12.25 10.19
C TYR A 315 14.82 12.26 9.61
N GLY A 316 15.49 11.10 9.67
CA GLY A 316 16.88 10.95 9.25
C GLY A 316 17.05 10.36 7.86
N GLY A 317 16.06 9.64 7.33
CA GLY A 317 16.11 9.00 6.02
C GLY A 317 15.56 7.57 5.99
N ALA A 318 15.58 6.98 4.80
CA ALA A 318 15.32 5.55 4.60
C ALA A 318 16.53 4.70 5.01
N VAL A 319 16.27 3.52 5.58
CA VAL A 319 17.32 2.59 5.95
C VAL A 319 17.77 1.81 4.72
N VAL A 320 19.04 1.95 4.33
CA VAL A 320 19.57 1.32 3.11
C VAL A 320 19.91 -0.17 3.33
N ARG A 321 20.10 -0.63 4.58
CA ARG A 321 20.28 -2.05 4.96
C ARG A 321 19.87 -2.32 6.42
N PRO A 322 19.23 -3.45 6.75
CA PRO A 322 19.04 -3.84 8.14
C PRO A 322 20.41 -4.17 8.73
N VAL A 323 20.89 -3.38 9.69
CA VAL A 323 22.02 -3.77 10.54
C VAL A 323 21.56 -4.96 11.41
N PRO A 324 22.20 -6.14 11.34
CA PRO A 324 21.89 -7.23 12.25
C PRO A 324 22.15 -6.79 13.69
N LEU A 325 21.27 -7.16 14.62
CA LEU A 325 21.48 -6.92 16.04
C LEU A 325 22.75 -7.67 16.52
N PRO A 326 23.59 -7.09 17.40
CA PRO A 326 24.19 -7.89 18.46
C PRO A 326 23.05 -8.42 19.31
N ALA A 327 23.08 -9.70 19.70
CA ALA A 327 22.04 -10.31 20.53
C ALA A 327 21.85 -9.54 21.86
N THR A 328 20.97 -8.55 21.88
CA THR A 328 20.60 -7.82 23.09
C THR A 328 19.35 -8.49 23.65
N GLY A 329 19.54 -9.23 24.75
CA GLY A 329 18.47 -9.83 25.53
C GLY A 329 17.49 -8.76 25.99
N GLY A 330 16.30 -8.75 25.39
CA GLY A 330 15.14 -8.12 26.00
C GLY A 330 14.71 -8.91 27.25
N PRO A 331 13.97 -8.28 28.18
CA PRO A 331 13.47 -8.95 29.36
C PRO A 331 12.42 -9.99 28.95
N ASN A 332 12.91 -11.22 28.76
CA ASN A 332 12.24 -12.54 28.73
C ASN A 332 12.92 -13.56 27.79
N ALA A 333 14.21 -13.39 27.47
CA ALA A 333 14.97 -14.44 26.77
C ALA A 333 15.67 -15.46 27.70
N ASN A 334 15.70 -15.23 29.03
CA ASN A 334 16.41 -16.10 29.98
C ASN A 334 15.48 -16.62 31.08
N GLY A 335 14.54 -17.49 30.71
CA GLY A 335 13.62 -18.14 31.65
C GLY A 335 13.35 -19.61 31.40
N LEU A 336 14.02 -20.26 30.43
CA LEU A 336 13.94 -21.71 30.27
C LEU A 336 15.35 -22.30 30.29
N PRO A 337 15.65 -23.28 31.17
CA PRO A 337 16.92 -23.96 31.17
C PRO A 337 17.11 -24.73 29.85
N PRO A 338 18.31 -24.72 29.25
CA PRO A 338 18.57 -25.43 28.02
C PRO A 338 18.71 -26.93 28.32
N GLY A 339 17.78 -27.73 27.80
CA GLY A 339 17.94 -29.18 27.74
C GLY A 339 16.71 -29.99 28.12
N THR A 340 15.70 -29.97 27.28
CA THR A 340 14.87 -31.17 27.05
C THR A 340 14.33 -31.10 25.63
N ALA A 341 14.94 -31.90 24.75
CA ALA A 341 14.25 -32.39 23.57
C ALA A 341 12.99 -33.14 24.01
N ILE A 342 11.97 -33.20 23.15
CA ILE A 342 11.24 -34.43 22.76
C ILE A 342 10.14 -34.02 21.76
N ALA A 343 10.14 -34.76 20.64
CA ALA A 343 9.06 -35.10 19.69
C ALA A 343 8.18 -33.98 19.10
#